data_AF-A0A971N1F6-F1
#
_entry.id   AF-A0A971N1F6-F1
#
_cell.length_a   1.000
_cell.length_b   1.000
_cell.length_c   1.000
_cell.angle_alpha   90.00
_cell.angle_beta   90.00
_cell.angle_gamma   90.00
#
_symmetry.space_group_name_H-M   'P 1'
#
loop_
_entity.id
_entity.type
_entity.pdbx_description
1 polymer ?
#
loop_
_entity_poly.entity_id
_entity_poly.type
_entity_poly.pdbx_seq_one_letter_code
_entity_poly.pdbx_strand_id
1 'polypeptide(L)'
;MIKSMTGYGRESFLDETLSLDIEMKSVNSRYLDLSIRMPNQLNFLEDAIRKAIKNRIARGRVDLFIRTSKKNLSKSNINVDLDTALEMKEKLEAIIEHTGIKSAVNLNDILRNDDVLTYDSPNLDEEYLKEKVLATINNTLSILDTMRIQEGEHLKEALLELLGKIEDNTKKIEQLASNITSE
;
A
#
# COMPACT_ATOMS: atom_id res chain seq x y z
N MET A 1 -8.46 -23.35 12.82
CA MET A 1 -8.49 -23.49 11.35
C MET A 1 -7.07 -23.32 10.83
N ILE A 2 -6.60 -24.20 9.96
CA ILE A 2 -5.25 -24.09 9.39
C ILE A 2 -5.27 -22.94 8.37
N LYS A 3 -4.25 -22.08 8.41
CA LYS A 3 -4.08 -20.98 7.45
C LYS A 3 -2.73 -21.12 6.77
N SER A 4 -2.72 -21.05 5.44
CA SER A 4 -1.51 -20.88 4.65
C SER A 4 -0.81 -19.55 5.01
N MET A 5 0.48 -19.46 4.69
CA MET A 5 1.28 -18.24 4.85
C MET A 5 1.27 -17.37 3.58
N THR A 6 0.80 -17.93 2.46
CA THR A 6 0.68 -17.22 1.18
C THR A 6 -0.77 -16.86 0.92
N GLY A 7 -1.01 -15.65 0.43
CA GLY A 7 -2.36 -15.22 0.08
C GLY A 7 -2.36 -13.92 -0.70
N TYR A 8 -3.51 -13.65 -1.33
CA TYR A 8 -3.78 -12.40 -2.03
C TYR A 8 -5.13 -11.83 -1.57
N GLY A 9 -5.22 -10.51 -1.51
CA GLY A 9 -6.48 -9.81 -1.32
C GLY A 9 -6.43 -8.48 -2.06
N ARG A 10 -7.53 -8.12 -2.72
CA ARG A 10 -7.69 -6.80 -3.32
C ARG A 10 -9.11 -6.32 -3.10
N GLU A 11 -9.25 -5.07 -2.70
CA GLU A 11 -10.53 -4.40 -2.51
C GLU A 11 -10.42 -2.97 -3.01
N SER A 12 -11.49 -2.45 -3.58
CA SER A 12 -11.56 -1.08 -4.06
C SER A 12 -12.75 -0.37 -3.43
N PHE A 13 -12.59 0.90 -3.11
CA PHE A 13 -13.66 1.77 -2.65
C PHE A 13 -13.79 2.94 -3.60
N LEU A 14 -15.01 3.33 -3.90
CA LEU A 14 -15.30 4.46 -4.78
C LEU A 14 -16.53 5.20 -4.29
N ASP A 15 -16.39 6.51 -4.14
CA ASP A 15 -17.51 7.43 -4.01
C ASP A 15 -17.32 8.70 -4.84
N GLU A 16 -18.13 9.72 -4.57
CA GLU A 16 -18.12 10.99 -5.30
C GLU A 16 -16.82 11.79 -5.16
N THR A 17 -16.05 11.53 -4.11
CA THR A 17 -14.88 12.34 -3.73
C THR A 17 -13.57 11.55 -3.78
N LEU A 18 -13.65 10.23 -3.58
CA LEU A 18 -12.50 9.37 -3.35
C LEU A 18 -12.60 8.07 -4.14
N SER A 19 -11.53 7.73 -4.85
CA SER A 19 -11.26 6.38 -5.33
C SER A 19 -10.08 5.81 -4.55
N LEU A 20 -10.25 4.60 -4.01
CA LEU A 20 -9.22 3.79 -3.35
C LEU A 20 -9.14 2.43 -4.05
N ASP A 21 -7.92 1.95 -4.27
CA ASP A 21 -7.63 0.58 -4.68
C ASP A 21 -6.54 0.05 -3.76
N ILE A 22 -6.85 -1.01 -3.01
CA ILE A 22 -5.97 -1.60 -2.03
C ILE A 22 -5.69 -3.04 -2.40
N GLU A 23 -4.42 -3.36 -2.58
CA GLU A 23 -3.94 -4.70 -2.87
C GLU A 23 -2.97 -5.17 -1.77
N MET A 24 -3.15 -6.39 -1.29
CA MET A 24 -2.30 -7.05 -0.31
C MET A 24 -1.83 -8.41 -0.80
N LYS A 25 -0.53 -8.65 -0.69
CA LYS A 25 0.11 -9.94 -0.95
C LYS A 25 0.82 -10.41 0.30
N SER A 26 0.59 -11.65 0.70
CA SER A 26 1.29 -12.31 1.80
C SER A 26 2.12 -13.46 1.22
N VAL A 27 3.35 -13.60 1.69
CA VAL A 27 4.21 -14.76 1.41
C VAL A 27 4.85 -15.28 2.68
N ASN A 28 5.29 -16.54 2.64
CA ASN A 28 6.00 -17.16 3.75
C ASN A 28 7.33 -16.43 4.03
N SER A 29 7.49 -15.96 5.26
CA SER A 29 8.73 -15.40 5.79
C SER A 29 8.79 -15.67 7.30
N ARG A 30 10.01 -15.81 7.84
CA ARG A 30 10.24 -16.18 9.23
C ARG A 30 9.68 -15.15 10.22
N TYR A 31 9.78 -13.87 9.87
CA TYR A 31 9.31 -12.75 10.69
C TYR A 31 8.20 -12.01 9.98
N LEU A 32 7.44 -11.20 10.73
CA LEU A 32 6.51 -10.26 10.13
C LEU A 32 7.28 -9.09 9.53
N ASP A 33 7.26 -9.00 8.21
CA ASP A 33 7.84 -7.90 7.45
C ASP A 33 6.72 -7.19 6.68
N LEU A 34 6.62 -5.86 6.84
CA LEU A 34 5.55 -5.05 6.27
C LEU A 34 6.14 -4.02 5.30
N SER A 35 5.83 -4.20 4.03
CA SER A 35 6.22 -3.30 2.93
C SER A 35 4.96 -2.57 2.47
N ILE A 36 4.84 -1.29 2.83
CA ILE A 36 3.67 -0.46 2.55
C ILE A 36 4.05 0.56 1.49
N ARG A 37 3.34 0.57 0.36
CA ARG A 37 3.48 1.58 -0.70
C ARG A 37 2.17 2.33 -0.85
N MET A 38 2.18 3.61 -0.54
CA MET A 38 1.01 4.49 -0.60
C MET A 38 1.41 5.91 -1.01
N PRO A 39 0.48 6.74 -1.52
CA PRO A 39 0.76 8.14 -1.81
C PRO A 39 1.04 8.96 -0.55
N ASN A 40 1.87 9.99 -0.67
CA ASN A 40 2.33 10.80 0.47
C ASN A 40 1.20 11.38 1.32
N GLN A 41 0.06 11.70 0.70
CA GLN A 41 -1.13 12.20 1.40
C GLN A 41 -1.73 11.21 2.42
N LEU A 42 -1.33 9.94 2.40
CA LEU A 42 -1.79 8.91 3.36
C LEU A 42 -0.71 8.55 4.40
N ASN A 43 0.45 9.22 4.41
CA ASN A 43 1.55 8.88 5.32
C ASN A 43 1.15 8.99 6.81
N PHE A 44 0.23 9.91 7.15
CA PHE A 44 -0.31 10.04 8.50
C PHE A 44 -1.06 8.79 8.99
N LEU A 45 -1.47 7.89 8.10
CA LEU A 45 -2.17 6.64 8.42
C LEU A 45 -1.23 5.45 8.63
N GLU A 46 0.08 5.58 8.37
CA GLU A 46 0.99 4.43 8.33
C GLU A 46 0.95 3.59 9.61
N ASP A 47 0.99 4.23 10.78
CA ASP A 47 0.97 3.53 12.07
C ASP A 47 -0.35 2.78 12.31
N ALA A 48 -1.47 3.41 11.95
CA ALA A 48 -2.79 2.78 12.07
C ALA A 48 -2.91 1.55 11.16
N ILE A 49 -2.42 1.66 9.92
CA ILE A 49 -2.37 0.58 8.94
C ILE A 49 -1.50 -0.57 9.47
N ARG A 50 -0.27 -0.27 9.91
CA ARG A 50 0.64 -1.28 10.47
C ARG A 50 0.02 -2.03 11.64
N LYS A 51 -0.68 -1.31 12.54
CA LYS A 51 -1.38 -1.91 13.68
C LYS A 51 -2.52 -2.84 13.23
N ALA A 52 -3.32 -2.42 12.25
CA ALA A 52 -4.40 -3.25 11.70
C ALA A 52 -3.87 -4.58 11.12
N ILE A 53 -2.77 -4.52 10.36
CA ILE A 53 -2.16 -5.72 9.78
C ILE A 53 -1.57 -6.63 10.85
N LYS A 54 -0.80 -6.07 11.81
CA LYS A 54 -0.19 -6.82 12.92
C LYS A 54 -1.22 -7.59 13.75
N ASN A 55 -2.42 -7.05 13.91
CA ASN A 55 -3.49 -7.72 14.65
C ASN A 55 -4.07 -8.95 13.93
N ARG A 56 -3.87 -9.07 12.60
CA ARG A 56 -4.38 -10.19 11.80
C ARG A 56 -3.29 -11.17 11.37
N ILE A 57 -2.06 -10.69 11.18
CA ILE A 57 -0.95 -11.46 10.60
C ILE A 57 0.24 -11.43 11.56
N ALA A 58 0.57 -12.59 12.14
CA ALA A 58 1.66 -12.73 13.11
C ALA A 58 3.04 -12.99 12.48
N ARG A 59 3.08 -13.56 11.26
CA ARG A 59 4.31 -13.93 10.55
C ARG A 59 4.12 -13.87 9.04
N GLY A 60 5.20 -13.70 8.30
CA GLY A 60 5.21 -13.60 6.84
C GLY A 60 5.59 -12.21 6.36
N ARG A 61 5.90 -12.10 5.08
CA ARG A 61 6.08 -10.80 4.44
C ARG A 61 4.77 -10.38 3.80
N VAL A 62 4.34 -9.16 4.09
CA VAL A 62 3.13 -8.55 3.54
C VAL A 62 3.51 -7.32 2.74
N ASP A 63 3.25 -7.37 1.44
CA ASP A 63 3.35 -6.21 0.55
C ASP A 63 1.94 -5.62 0.38
N LEU A 64 1.74 -4.39 0.86
CA LEU A 64 0.52 -3.60 0.76
C LEU A 64 0.74 -2.47 -0.24
N PHE A 65 -0.15 -2.37 -1.22
CA PHE A 65 -0.19 -1.29 -2.19
C PHE A 65 -1.51 -0.55 -2.08
N ILE A 66 -1.45 0.75 -1.82
CA ILE A 66 -2.61 1.63 -1.82
C ILE A 66 -2.46 2.58 -2.99
N ARG A 67 -3.49 2.65 -3.82
CA ARG A 67 -3.63 3.66 -4.86
C ARG A 67 -4.85 4.49 -4.55
N THR A 68 -4.73 5.79 -4.74
CA THR A 68 -5.86 6.69 -4.61
C THR A 68 -5.83 7.71 -5.73
N SER A 69 -7.01 8.02 -6.25
CA SER A 69 -7.22 9.16 -7.13
C SER A 69 -8.37 9.98 -6.57
N LYS A 70 -8.20 11.31 -6.59
CA LYS A 70 -9.28 12.24 -6.28
C LYS A 70 -10.19 12.28 -7.50
N LYS A 71 -11.42 11.82 -7.37
CA LYS A 71 -12.40 11.94 -8.46
C LYS A 71 -13.08 13.31 -8.38
N ASN A 72 -12.28 14.38 -8.49
CA ASN A 72 -12.69 15.76 -8.81
C ASN A 72 -11.42 16.64 -8.89
N LEU A 73 -10.59 16.40 -9.89
CA LEU A 73 -9.46 17.26 -10.30
C LEU A 73 -9.92 18.51 -11.08
N SER A 74 -11.18 18.93 -10.95
CA SER A 74 -11.71 20.11 -11.65
C SER A 74 -11.62 21.41 -10.82
N LYS A 75 -11.17 21.34 -9.57
CA LYS A 75 -10.85 22.50 -8.75
C LYS A 75 -9.63 22.22 -7.87
N SER A 76 -8.42 22.12 -8.45
CA SER A 76 -7.29 22.64 -7.66
C SER A 76 -7.55 24.13 -7.58
N ASN A 77 -7.79 24.66 -6.38
CA ASN A 77 -7.82 26.11 -6.24
C ASN A 77 -6.39 26.56 -6.50
N ILE A 78 -6.18 27.17 -7.67
CA ILE A 78 -4.92 27.83 -7.97
C ILE A 78 -4.97 29.11 -7.16
N ASN A 79 -4.16 29.18 -6.12
CA ASN A 79 -3.97 30.41 -5.37
C ASN A 79 -2.76 31.13 -5.95
N VAL A 80 -2.95 32.42 -6.19
CA VAL A 80 -1.87 33.32 -6.58
C VAL A 80 -1.59 34.21 -5.40
N ASP A 81 -0.39 34.12 -4.84
CA ASP A 81 0.08 35.12 -3.87
C ASP A 81 0.53 36.37 -4.64
N LEU A 82 -0.38 37.33 -4.74
CA LEU A 82 -0.15 38.57 -5.47
C LEU A 82 0.88 39.46 -4.78
N ASP A 83 0.96 39.44 -3.45
CA ASP A 83 1.88 40.27 -2.69
C ASP A 83 3.33 39.82 -2.94
N THR A 84 3.58 38.51 -2.85
CA THR A 84 4.87 37.91 -3.18
C THR A 84 5.23 38.14 -4.66
N ALA A 85 4.27 38.03 -5.58
CA ALA A 85 4.50 38.29 -7.00
C ALA A 85 4.90 39.75 -7.28
N LEU A 86 4.26 40.71 -6.60
CA LEU A 86 4.56 42.14 -6.74
C LEU A 86 5.93 42.49 -6.13
N GLU A 87 6.25 41.96 -4.95
CA GLU A 87 7.56 42.16 -4.34
C GLU A 87 8.67 41.61 -5.24
N MET A 88 8.50 40.40 -5.78
CA MET A 88 9.47 39.82 -6.72
C MET A 88 9.68 40.70 -7.94
N LYS A 89 8.60 41.23 -8.53
CA LYS A 89 8.70 42.13 -9.68
C LYS A 89 9.57 43.35 -9.36
N GLU A 90 9.29 44.03 -8.25
CA GLU A 90 10.04 45.23 -7.84
C GLU A 90 11.53 44.92 -7.60
N LYS A 91 11.84 43.80 -6.94
CA LYS A 91 13.23 43.40 -6.68
C LYS A 91 13.98 43.04 -7.95
N LEU A 92 13.35 42.36 -8.89
CA LEU A 92 13.96 42.00 -10.17
C LEU A 92 14.23 43.25 -11.03
N GLU A 93 13.31 44.21 -11.05
CA GLU A 93 13.50 45.50 -11.73
C GLU A 93 14.66 46.29 -11.10
N ALA A 94 14.75 46.33 -9.77
CA ALA A 94 15.85 46.99 -9.07
C ALA A 94 17.21 46.34 -9.39
N ILE A 95 17.29 45.00 -9.49
CA ILE A 95 18.51 44.29 -9.87
C ILE A 95 18.95 44.67 -11.29
N ILE A 96 18.01 44.72 -12.24
CA ILE A 96 18.28 45.13 -13.63
C ILE A 96 18.87 46.54 -13.66
N GLU A 97 18.29 47.47 -12.90
CA GLU A 97 18.77 48.85 -12.81
C GLU A 97 20.19 48.94 -12.22
N HIS A 98 20.48 48.22 -11.14
CA HIS A 98 21.78 48.28 -10.46
C HIS A 98 22.90 47.54 -11.21
N THR A 99 22.57 46.51 -11.97
CA THR A 99 23.56 45.68 -12.69
C THR A 99 23.81 46.13 -14.11
N GLY A 100 22.88 46.91 -14.71
CA GLY A 100 22.95 47.31 -16.11
C GLY A 100 22.73 46.17 -17.11
N ILE A 101 22.25 45.02 -16.64
CA ILE A 101 21.92 43.88 -17.50
C ILE A 101 20.73 44.27 -18.37
N LYS A 102 20.87 44.19 -19.70
CA LYS A 102 19.76 44.42 -20.64
C LYS A 102 18.82 43.21 -20.67
N SER A 103 17.99 43.08 -19.63
CA SER A 103 16.91 42.10 -19.52
C SER A 103 15.60 42.80 -19.14
N ALA A 104 14.48 42.13 -19.37
CA ALA A 104 13.15 42.54 -18.89
C ALA A 104 12.58 41.43 -18.00
N VAL A 105 11.84 41.80 -16.96
CA VAL A 105 11.14 40.84 -16.09
C VAL A 105 9.92 40.32 -16.84
N ASN A 106 9.85 39.02 -17.09
CA ASN A 106 8.68 38.39 -17.68
C ASN A 106 7.83 37.72 -16.61
N LEU A 107 6.54 37.54 -16.90
CA LEU A 107 5.62 36.83 -16.01
C LEU A 107 6.15 35.44 -15.62
N ASN A 108 6.76 34.72 -16.57
CA ASN A 108 7.37 33.41 -16.31
C ASN A 108 8.50 33.44 -15.29
N ASP A 109 9.20 34.56 -15.12
CA ASP A 109 10.28 34.69 -14.13
C ASP A 109 9.73 34.78 -12.70
N ILE A 110 8.49 35.29 -12.57
CA ILE A 110 7.76 35.40 -11.30
C ILE A 110 7.02 34.09 -11.01
N LEU A 111 6.32 33.53 -12.00
CA LEU A 111 5.53 32.30 -11.86
C LEU A 111 6.38 31.04 -11.63
N ARG A 112 7.69 31.09 -11.89
CA ARG A 112 8.63 30.01 -11.57
C ARG A 112 8.94 29.89 -10.08
N ASN A 113 8.55 30.88 -9.28
CA ASN A 113 8.65 30.75 -7.84
C ASN A 113 7.46 29.94 -7.33
N ASP A 114 7.77 28.82 -6.67
CA ASP A 114 6.79 27.89 -6.11
C ASP A 114 5.87 28.56 -5.04
N ASP A 115 6.29 29.69 -4.46
CA ASP A 115 5.51 30.47 -3.50
C ASP A 115 4.45 31.38 -4.18
N VAL A 116 4.62 31.71 -5.46
CA VAL A 116 3.69 32.60 -6.19
C VAL A 116 2.45 31.87 -6.69
N LEU A 117 2.62 30.66 -7.23
CA LEU A 117 1.54 29.81 -7.71
C LEU A 117 1.45 28.57 -6.84
N THR A 118 0.54 28.62 -5.87
CA THR A 118 0.27 27.47 -5.01
C THR A 118 -0.97 26.73 -5.49
N TYR A 119 -0.87 25.41 -5.49
CA TYR A 119 -1.99 24.53 -5.81
C TYR A 119 -2.57 24.00 -4.52
N ASP A 120 -3.69 24.58 -4.08
CA ASP A 120 -4.49 23.99 -3.02
C ASP A 120 -5.12 22.72 -3.58
N SER A 121 -4.50 21.59 -3.24
CA SER A 121 -5.21 20.33 -3.24
C SER A 121 -6.34 20.46 -2.22
N PRO A 122 -7.62 20.27 -2.59
CA PRO A 122 -8.66 20.19 -1.57
C PRO A 122 -8.25 19.07 -0.60
N ASN A 123 -8.00 19.48 0.65
CA ASN A 123 -7.72 18.55 1.73
C ASN A 123 -9.03 17.83 1.99
N LEU A 124 -9.09 16.56 1.58
CA LEU A 124 -10.10 15.66 2.09
C LEU A 124 -9.90 15.59 3.61
N ASP A 125 -11.00 15.62 4.35
CA ASP A 125 -10.98 15.47 5.80
C ASP A 125 -10.18 14.21 6.19
N GLU A 126 -9.15 14.39 7.03
CA GLU A 126 -8.27 13.33 7.48
C GLU A 126 -9.05 12.22 8.22
N GLU A 127 -10.11 12.58 8.94
CA GLU A 127 -10.93 11.61 9.67
C GLU A 127 -11.76 10.74 8.72
N TYR A 128 -12.37 11.36 7.71
CA TYR A 128 -13.05 10.66 6.63
C TYR A 128 -12.10 9.75 5.85
N LEU A 129 -10.91 10.24 5.46
CA LEU A 129 -9.88 9.45 4.79
C LEU A 129 -9.46 8.24 5.63
N LYS A 130 -9.20 8.47 6.92
CA LYS A 130 -8.83 7.42 7.87
C LYS A 130 -9.90 6.34 7.96
N GLU A 131 -11.16 6.74 8.10
CA GLU A 131 -12.29 5.82 8.17
C GLU A 131 -12.35 4.93 6.93
N LYS A 132 -12.36 5.54 5.73
CA LYS A 132 -12.50 4.78 4.47
C LYS A 132 -11.29 3.88 4.20
N VAL A 133 -10.07 4.38 4.36
CA VAL A 133 -8.85 3.59 4.15
C VAL A 133 -8.80 2.39 5.10
N LEU A 134 -9.07 2.59 6.39
CA LEU A 134 -9.05 1.49 7.36
C LEU A 134 -10.18 0.49 7.13
N ALA A 135 -11.37 0.95 6.76
CA ALA A 135 -12.47 0.06 6.38
C ALA A 135 -12.10 -0.82 5.18
N THR A 136 -11.56 -0.23 4.11
CA THR A 136 -11.12 -0.97 2.92
C THR A 136 -9.99 -1.96 3.27
N ILE A 137 -9.00 -1.57 4.09
CA ILE A 137 -7.94 -2.47 4.54
C ILE A 137 -8.48 -3.68 5.31
N ASN A 138 -9.44 -3.46 6.22
CA ASN A 138 -10.05 -4.56 6.98
C ASN A 138 -10.81 -5.53 6.06
N ASN A 139 -11.45 -5.03 5.01
CA ASN A 139 -12.07 -5.87 3.99
C ASN A 139 -11.02 -6.64 3.20
N THR A 140 -9.94 -5.99 2.75
CA THR A 140 -8.83 -6.66 2.04
C THR A 140 -8.19 -7.74 2.90
N LEU A 141 -8.00 -7.50 4.21
CA LEU A 141 -7.49 -8.49 5.17
C LEU A 141 -8.43 -9.69 5.31
N SER A 142 -9.75 -9.47 5.30
CA SER A 142 -10.74 -10.55 5.35
C SER A 142 -10.68 -11.44 4.09
N ILE A 143 -10.51 -10.83 2.91
CA ILE A 143 -10.34 -11.55 1.64
C ILE A 143 -9.03 -12.37 1.66
N LEU A 144 -7.94 -11.73 2.10
CA LEU A 144 -6.64 -12.37 2.24
C LEU A 144 -6.70 -13.59 3.18
N ASP A 145 -7.36 -13.44 4.34
CA ASP A 145 -7.54 -14.53 5.30
C ASP A 145 -8.37 -15.67 4.72
N THR A 146 -9.41 -15.36 3.95
CA THR A 146 -10.24 -16.36 3.28
C THR A 146 -9.42 -17.21 2.31
N MET A 147 -8.61 -16.57 1.47
CA MET A 147 -7.70 -17.30 0.57
C MET A 147 -6.69 -18.16 1.32
N ARG A 148 -6.12 -17.63 2.42
CA ARG A 148 -5.17 -18.38 3.24
C ARG A 148 -5.80 -19.60 3.91
N ILE A 149 -7.07 -19.51 4.31
CA ILE A 149 -7.81 -20.64 4.89
C ILE A 149 -8.02 -21.72 3.83
N GLN A 150 -8.50 -21.35 2.64
CA GLN A 150 -8.74 -22.29 1.53
C GLN A 150 -7.47 -23.05 1.15
N GLU A 151 -6.37 -22.32 0.93
CA GLU A 151 -5.06 -22.91 0.65
C GLU A 151 -4.56 -23.79 1.82
N GLY A 152 -4.85 -23.37 3.05
CA GLY A 152 -4.50 -24.11 4.26
C GLY A 152 -5.19 -25.47 4.37
N GLU A 153 -6.48 -25.55 4.01
CA GLU A 153 -7.20 -26.82 3.99
C GLU A 153 -6.72 -27.73 2.84
N HIS A 154 -6.46 -27.20 1.65
CA HIS A 154 -5.87 -27.99 0.56
C HIS A 154 -4.48 -28.56 0.91
N LEU A 155 -3.63 -27.76 1.54
CA LEU A 155 -2.32 -28.21 2.03
C LEU A 155 -2.44 -29.32 3.08
N LYS A 156 -3.43 -29.20 3.97
CA LYS A 156 -3.71 -30.23 5.00
C LYS A 156 -4.13 -31.54 4.36
N GLU A 157 -5.05 -31.51 3.39
CA GLU A 157 -5.49 -32.71 2.67
C GLU A 157 -4.30 -33.40 1.97
N ALA A 158 -3.47 -32.64 1.26
CA ALA A 158 -2.29 -33.16 0.60
C ALA A 158 -1.26 -33.77 1.58
N LEU A 159 -1.05 -33.14 2.74
CA LEU A 159 -0.16 -33.66 3.78
C LEU A 159 -0.69 -34.98 4.38
N LEU A 160 -2.00 -35.09 4.61
CA LEU A 160 -2.60 -36.32 5.11
C LEU A 160 -2.47 -37.46 4.09
N GLU A 161 -2.65 -37.18 2.80
CA GLU A 161 -2.43 -38.17 1.74
C GLU A 161 -0.96 -38.65 1.71
N LEU A 162 -0.01 -37.72 1.86
CA LEU A 162 1.41 -38.04 1.88
C LEU A 162 1.77 -38.90 3.12
N LEU A 163 1.21 -38.57 4.28
CA LEU A 163 1.40 -39.36 5.50
C LEU A 163 0.89 -40.79 5.33
N GLY A 164 -0.31 -40.97 4.73
CA GLY A 164 -0.85 -42.30 4.42
C GLY A 164 0.08 -43.11 3.52
N LYS A 165 0.64 -42.48 2.47
CA LYS A 165 1.63 -43.15 1.59
C LYS A 165 2.90 -43.56 2.34
N ILE A 166 3.38 -42.73 3.26
CA ILE A 166 4.55 -43.05 4.09
C ILE A 166 4.24 -44.25 4.99
N GLU A 167 3.09 -44.27 5.67
CA GLU A 167 2.67 -45.39 6.51
C GLU A 167 2.57 -46.70 5.72
N ASP A 168 1.93 -46.68 4.55
CA ASP A 168 1.78 -47.85 3.70
C ASP A 168 3.13 -48.39 3.21
N ASN A 169 4.04 -47.49 2.82
CA ASN A 169 5.39 -47.89 2.42
C ASN A 169 6.20 -48.45 3.58
N THR A 170 6.04 -47.91 4.78
CA THR A 170 6.73 -48.40 5.99
C THR A 170 6.28 -49.82 6.32
N LYS A 171 4.96 -50.10 6.28
CA LYS A 171 4.41 -51.46 6.47
C LYS A 171 4.93 -52.46 5.43
N LYS A 172 5.03 -52.05 4.16
CA LYS A 172 5.59 -52.92 3.10
C LYS A 172 7.06 -53.27 3.39
N ILE A 173 7.84 -52.30 3.84
CA ILE A 173 9.24 -52.52 4.21
C ILE A 173 9.34 -53.49 5.40
N GLU A 174 8.51 -53.33 6.44
CA GLU A 174 8.47 -54.25 7.59
C GLU A 174 8.11 -55.69 7.19
N GLN A 175 7.13 -55.86 6.29
CA GLN A 175 6.75 -57.18 5.78
C GLN A 175 7.90 -57.85 5.01
N LEU A 176 8.57 -57.09 4.14
CA LEU A 176 9.72 -57.60 3.38
C LEU A 176 10.89 -57.96 4.30
N ALA A 177 11.19 -57.13 5.30
CA ALA A 177 12.26 -57.40 6.27
C ALA A 177 12.00 -58.67 7.08
N SER A 178 10.76 -58.88 7.53
CA SER A 178 10.37 -60.06 8.30
C SER A 178 10.57 -61.36 7.52
N ASN A 179 10.31 -61.33 6.21
CA ASN A 179 10.49 -62.47 5.32
C ASN A 179 11.98 -62.84 5.09
N ILE A 180 12.91 -61.90 5.25
CA ILE A 180 14.35 -62.13 5.06
C ILE A 180 14.98 -62.83 6.26
N THR A 181 14.50 -62.57 7.48
CA THR A 181 14.98 -63.22 8.72
C THR A 181 14.42 -64.63 8.96
N SER A 182 13.58 -65.14 8.05
CA SER A 182 12.89 -66.43 8.19
C SER A 182 13.57 -67.59 7.44
N GLU A 183 14.73 -67.35 6.80
CA GLU A 183 15.66 -68.36 6.24
C GLU A 183 16.92 -68.46 7.10
#